data_AF-A0A843DY20-F1
#
_entry.id   AF-A0A843DY20-F1
#
_cell.length_a   1.000
_cell.length_b   1.000
_cell.length_c   1.000
_cell.angle_alpha   90.00
_cell.angle_beta   90.00
_cell.angle_gamma   90.00
#
_symmetry.space_group_name_H-M   'P 1'
#
loop_
_entity.id
_entity.type
_entity.pdbx_description
1 polymer ?
#
loop_
_entity_poly.entity_id
_entity_poly.type
_entity_poly.pdbx_seq_one_letter_code
_entity_poly.pdbx_strand_id
1 'polypeptide(L)'
;MTAEHRMRMGDGAIQWMTKEQIRADVEDGVNNAVDCAEVPALTEDDISRIVDIMCEKGRTVSVEPGEEVILTQDGGELKLLMDNGSSSPALEMSRTAAIQVHERALGMDTFEVAYFDPSTKQIKPVIGMEMAHCQNVMANTVIPMLYMFMPNIGLYYQPTGPFGNPPDLMREFKIDEAMEAGENAKNMMRDDIVYIGERILSTGMDGMDFDTTASGGDLDFVGSLEAVEEIRKTYPDADIQMGMSAESVLGINGMCEYKGMLAAGLYPHQQVKLAEAAGVSTFGPVVNTNSSRSTAWNVARAVTMVKECSKVSKIPLQVNMGMGVGGTPMFETPPIDAITRADKCMIEIAHVDGL
;
A
#
# COMPACT_ATOMS: atom_id res chain seq x y z
N MET A 1 1.04 13.22 -40.53
CA MET A 1 1.47 13.43 -39.14
C MET A 1 1.00 12.20 -38.38
N THR A 2 1.90 11.51 -37.71
CA THR A 2 1.54 10.43 -36.77
C THR A 2 0.64 11.04 -35.69
N ALA A 3 -0.44 10.34 -35.30
CA ALA A 3 -1.32 10.84 -34.26
C ALA A 3 -0.58 10.80 -32.92
N GLU A 4 -0.56 11.92 -32.20
CA GLU A 4 0.01 12.02 -30.86
C GLU A 4 -1.09 11.92 -29.80
N HIS A 5 -0.75 11.28 -28.69
CA HIS A 5 -1.58 11.08 -27.52
C HIS A 5 -1.02 11.91 -26.36
N ARG A 6 -1.92 12.50 -25.58
CA ARG A 6 -1.56 13.18 -24.34
C ARG A 6 -1.21 12.12 -23.30
N MET A 7 0.02 12.16 -22.80
CA MET A 7 0.53 11.25 -21.77
C MET A 7 1.02 12.04 -20.56
N ARG A 8 1.04 11.39 -19.39
CA ARG A 8 1.64 11.94 -18.18
C ARG A 8 3.01 11.32 -17.94
N MET A 9 3.85 12.08 -17.25
CA MET A 9 5.08 11.58 -16.63
C MET A 9 4.78 11.15 -15.19
N GLY A 10 5.71 10.40 -14.59
CA GLY A 10 5.59 9.92 -13.21
C GLY A 10 5.60 11.05 -12.18
N ASP A 11 6.01 12.27 -12.54
CA ASP A 11 5.86 13.50 -11.73
C ASP A 11 4.56 14.28 -12.02
N GLY A 12 3.72 13.78 -12.93
CA GLY A 12 2.46 14.40 -13.36
C GLY A 12 2.57 15.39 -14.52
N ALA A 13 3.78 15.69 -15.01
CA ALA A 13 3.99 16.56 -16.16
C ALA A 13 3.32 15.99 -17.42
N ILE A 14 2.95 16.86 -18.36
CA ILE A 14 2.30 16.45 -19.61
C ILE A 14 3.35 16.32 -20.71
N GLN A 15 3.29 15.21 -21.45
CA GLN A 15 4.04 14.99 -22.68
C GLN A 15 3.10 14.52 -23.80
N TRP A 16 3.48 14.78 -25.05
CA TRP A 16 2.81 14.21 -26.23
C TRP A 16 3.66 13.10 -26.80
N MET A 17 3.04 11.94 -27.04
CA MET A 17 3.74 10.73 -27.49
C MET A 17 2.96 10.07 -28.62
N THR A 18 3.66 9.50 -29.60
CA THR A 18 3.02 8.63 -30.59
C THR A 18 2.70 7.27 -29.98
N LYS A 19 1.80 6.50 -30.62
CA LYS A 19 1.47 5.13 -30.18
C LYS A 19 2.72 4.25 -30.10
N GLU A 20 3.67 4.42 -31.02
CA GLU A 20 4.93 3.69 -31.05
C GLU A 20 5.84 4.04 -29.85
N GLN A 21 5.88 5.32 -29.46
CA GLN A 21 6.64 5.74 -28.27
C GLN A 21 6.00 5.20 -27.00
N ILE A 22 4.66 5.23 -26.89
CA ILE A 22 3.94 4.65 -25.75
C ILE A 22 4.23 3.15 -25.66
N ARG A 23 4.21 2.44 -26.80
CA ARG A 23 4.52 1.02 -26.85
C ARG A 23 5.95 0.72 -26.40
N ALA A 24 6.92 1.48 -26.89
CA ALA A 24 8.32 1.31 -26.48
C ALA A 24 8.48 1.53 -24.96
N ASP A 25 7.79 2.51 -24.39
CA ASP A 25 7.79 2.75 -22.93
C ASP A 25 7.15 1.59 -22.15
N VAL A 26 6.05 1.01 -22.66
CA VAL A 26 5.42 -0.17 -22.05
C VAL A 26 6.39 -1.36 -22.07
N GLU A 27 7.01 -1.65 -23.22
CA GLU A 27 7.97 -2.75 -23.36
C GLU A 27 9.20 -2.57 -22.44
N ASP A 28 9.73 -1.34 -22.32
CA ASP A 28 10.83 -1.03 -21.40
C ASP A 28 10.42 -1.19 -19.92
N GLY A 29 9.20 -0.77 -19.56
CA GLY A 29 8.65 -0.95 -18.21
C GLY A 29 8.48 -2.41 -17.82
N VAL A 30 7.99 -3.25 -18.74
CA VAL A 30 7.90 -4.71 -18.56
C VAL A 30 9.29 -5.31 -18.36
N ASN A 31 10.25 -4.99 -19.24
CA ASN A 31 11.60 -5.53 -19.14
C ASN A 31 12.26 -5.15 -17.81
N ASN A 32 12.08 -3.91 -17.36
CA ASN A 32 12.58 -3.48 -16.06
C ASN A 32 11.95 -4.29 -14.90
N ALA A 33 10.66 -4.58 -14.94
CA ALA A 33 10.01 -5.40 -13.93
C ALA A 33 10.55 -6.84 -13.91
N VAL A 34 10.73 -7.44 -15.08
CA VAL A 34 11.29 -8.78 -15.24
C VAL A 34 12.71 -8.85 -14.67
N ASP A 35 13.56 -7.87 -15.00
CA ASP A 35 14.94 -7.82 -14.54
C ASP A 35 15.03 -7.59 -13.02
N CYS A 36 14.18 -6.74 -12.45
CA CYS A 36 14.22 -6.39 -11.04
C CYS A 36 13.62 -7.48 -10.13
N ALA A 37 12.44 -8.00 -10.49
CA ALA A 37 11.65 -8.88 -9.64
C ALA A 37 11.75 -10.36 -10.03
N GLU A 38 12.48 -10.69 -11.10
CA GLU A 38 12.62 -12.05 -11.63
C GLU A 38 11.27 -12.72 -11.96
N VAL A 39 10.30 -11.93 -12.41
CA VAL A 39 8.95 -12.39 -12.78
C VAL A 39 8.84 -12.64 -14.29
N PRO A 40 7.87 -13.46 -14.76
CA PRO A 40 7.62 -13.62 -16.18
C PRO A 40 7.22 -12.30 -16.85
N ALA A 41 7.66 -12.11 -18.10
CA ALA A 41 7.21 -10.98 -18.92
C ALA A 41 5.70 -11.06 -19.22
N LEU A 42 5.08 -9.91 -19.41
CA LEU A 42 3.71 -9.83 -19.93
C LEU A 42 3.62 -10.44 -21.34
N THR A 43 2.44 -10.97 -21.66
CA THR A 43 2.18 -11.49 -23.01
C THR A 43 2.02 -10.34 -24.01
N GLU A 44 2.12 -10.65 -25.30
CA GLU A 44 1.88 -9.66 -26.36
C GLU A 44 0.45 -9.08 -26.32
N ASP A 45 -0.53 -9.90 -25.94
CA ASP A 45 -1.92 -9.45 -25.79
C ASP A 45 -2.06 -8.48 -24.61
N ASP A 46 -1.39 -8.75 -23.49
CA ASP A 46 -1.34 -7.84 -22.34
C ASP A 46 -0.68 -6.51 -22.71
N ILE A 47 0.49 -6.54 -23.36
CA ILE A 47 1.20 -5.33 -23.80
C ILE A 47 0.32 -4.51 -24.73
N SER A 48 -0.30 -5.16 -25.72
CA SER A 48 -1.20 -4.50 -26.66
C SER A 48 -2.41 -3.89 -25.95
N ARG A 49 -2.96 -4.56 -24.93
CA ARG A 49 -4.07 -4.02 -24.13
C ARG A 49 -3.65 -2.80 -23.32
N ILE A 50 -2.48 -2.80 -22.66
CA ILE A 50 -1.95 -1.62 -21.95
C ILE A 50 -1.84 -0.45 -22.93
N VAL A 51 -1.22 -0.67 -24.09
CA VAL A 51 -1.03 0.39 -25.09
C VAL A 51 -2.37 0.96 -25.56
N ASP A 52 -3.38 0.11 -25.76
CA ASP A 52 -4.70 0.56 -26.16
C ASP A 52 -5.38 1.40 -25.07
N ILE A 53 -5.33 0.98 -23.79
CA ILE A 53 -5.84 1.77 -22.64
C ILE A 53 -5.14 3.13 -22.55
N MET A 54 -3.80 3.13 -22.67
CA MET A 54 -2.99 4.35 -22.64
C MET A 54 -3.34 5.32 -23.77
N CYS A 55 -3.74 4.78 -24.93
CA CYS A 55 -4.11 5.56 -26.11
C CYS A 55 -5.59 5.96 -26.15
N GLU A 56 -6.43 5.53 -25.20
CA GLU A 56 -7.85 5.89 -25.16
C GLU A 56 -8.04 7.42 -25.14
N LYS A 57 -9.05 7.91 -25.89
CA LYS A 57 -9.31 9.35 -26.05
C LYS A 57 -9.98 9.98 -24.82
N GLY A 58 -10.66 9.18 -24.01
CA GLY A 58 -11.38 9.65 -22.82
C GLY A 58 -10.40 10.28 -21.81
N ARG A 59 -10.81 11.38 -21.16
CA ARG A 59 -10.01 11.91 -20.05
C ARG A 59 -9.97 10.89 -18.92
N THR A 60 -11.14 10.38 -18.54
CA THR A 60 -11.34 9.28 -17.62
C THR A 60 -11.62 8.02 -18.42
N VAL A 61 -11.03 6.90 -18.01
CA VAL A 61 -11.34 5.56 -18.52
C VAL A 61 -11.89 4.72 -17.37
N SER A 62 -12.58 3.63 -17.68
CA SER A 62 -13.09 2.69 -16.68
C SER A 62 -13.23 1.31 -17.31
N VAL A 63 -13.52 0.32 -16.47
CA VAL A 63 -13.82 -1.06 -16.86
C VAL A 63 -15.25 -1.17 -17.38
N GLU A 64 -15.54 -2.28 -18.05
CA GLU A 64 -16.91 -2.58 -18.50
C GLU A 64 -17.80 -2.99 -17.32
N PRO A 65 -19.12 -2.77 -17.39
CA PRO A 65 -20.03 -3.21 -16.33
C PRO A 65 -19.96 -4.73 -16.11
N GLY A 66 -19.81 -5.14 -14.85
CA GLY A 66 -19.58 -6.52 -14.42
C GLY A 66 -18.11 -6.84 -14.13
N GLU A 67 -17.18 -5.96 -14.46
CA GLU A 67 -15.75 -6.07 -14.19
C GLU A 67 -15.30 -5.14 -13.04
N GLU A 68 -16.24 -4.53 -12.31
CA GLU A 68 -15.93 -3.69 -11.16
C GLU A 68 -15.27 -4.50 -10.03
N VAL A 69 -14.37 -3.84 -9.30
CA VAL A 69 -13.65 -4.40 -8.15
C VAL A 69 -13.95 -3.59 -6.90
N ILE A 70 -13.57 -4.12 -5.73
CA ILE A 70 -13.77 -3.45 -4.45
C ILE A 70 -12.95 -2.16 -4.41
N LEU A 71 -13.60 -1.04 -4.13
CA LEU A 71 -12.94 0.23 -3.87
C LEU A 71 -12.74 0.39 -2.37
N THR A 72 -11.48 0.44 -1.96
CA THR A 72 -11.07 0.73 -0.59
C THR A 72 -10.39 2.09 -0.53
N GLN A 73 -10.22 2.64 0.67
CA GLN A 73 -9.51 3.89 0.83
C GLN A 73 -8.75 3.92 2.14
N ASP A 74 -7.43 3.96 1.99
CA ASP A 74 -6.50 4.09 3.09
C ASP A 74 -6.71 5.41 3.84
N GLY A 75 -6.61 5.39 5.17
CA GLY A 75 -6.68 6.59 6.01
C GLY A 75 -8.03 7.33 5.99
N GLY A 76 -9.02 6.81 5.28
CA GLY A 76 -10.41 7.24 5.23
C GLY A 76 -10.68 8.73 5.39
N GLU A 77 -11.16 9.12 6.57
CA GLU A 77 -11.50 10.51 6.89
C GLU A 77 -10.37 11.51 6.62
N LEU A 78 -9.12 11.08 6.75
CA LEU A 78 -7.96 11.94 6.60
C LEU A 78 -7.85 12.47 5.17
N LYS A 79 -8.41 11.75 4.19
CA LYS A 79 -8.42 12.12 2.77
C LYS A 79 -9.30 13.34 2.48
N LEU A 80 -10.15 13.74 3.42
CA LEU A 80 -10.91 15.00 3.38
C LEU A 80 -10.38 16.04 4.36
N LEU A 81 -9.78 15.61 5.48
CA LEU A 81 -9.44 16.46 6.63
C LEU A 81 -8.00 16.99 6.64
N MET A 82 -7.05 16.21 6.12
CA MET A 82 -5.63 16.58 6.14
C MET A 82 -5.29 17.60 5.05
N ASP A 83 -4.08 18.12 5.09
CA ASP A 83 -3.54 19.00 4.07
C ASP A 83 -2.90 18.20 2.92
N ASN A 84 -2.13 18.93 2.12
CA ASN A 84 -1.34 18.45 1.00
C ASN A 84 -0.47 17.21 1.33
N GLY A 85 -0.13 16.96 2.60
CA GLY A 85 0.63 15.78 3.02
C GLY A 85 -0.06 14.44 2.71
N SER A 86 -1.39 14.43 2.62
CA SER A 86 -2.19 13.22 2.32
C SER A 86 -3.09 13.41 1.10
N SER A 87 -2.68 14.23 0.14
CA SER A 87 -3.47 14.49 -1.08
C SER A 87 -4.87 15.06 -0.81
N SER A 88 -5.02 15.80 0.29
CA SER A 88 -6.32 16.11 0.89
C SER A 88 -6.70 17.59 0.80
N PRO A 89 -8.00 17.92 0.67
CA PRO A 89 -8.48 19.29 0.50
C PRO A 89 -8.54 20.14 1.78
N ALA A 90 -8.12 19.62 2.93
CA ALA A 90 -8.16 20.29 4.25
C ALA A 90 -9.54 20.84 4.62
N LEU A 91 -10.59 20.04 4.41
CA LEU A 91 -11.95 20.45 4.74
C LEU A 91 -12.16 20.42 6.26
N GLU A 92 -12.73 21.51 6.77
CA GLU A 92 -13.08 21.61 8.18
C GLU A 92 -14.36 20.82 8.48
N MET A 93 -14.20 19.56 8.89
CA MET A 93 -15.29 18.72 9.39
C MET A 93 -14.80 17.72 10.45
N SER A 94 -15.73 17.06 11.14
CA SER A 94 -15.38 15.98 12.08
C SER A 94 -15.02 14.69 11.34
N ARG A 95 -14.15 13.85 11.93
CA ARG A 95 -13.81 12.49 11.43
C ARG A 95 -15.04 11.65 11.08
N THR A 96 -16.02 11.57 11.97
CA THR A 96 -17.27 10.83 11.71
C THR A 96 -18.04 11.37 10.49
N ALA A 97 -18.12 12.69 10.34
CA ALA A 97 -18.79 13.29 9.18
C ALA A 97 -18.04 13.00 7.87
N ALA A 98 -16.71 13.03 7.89
CA ALA A 98 -15.89 12.68 6.74
C ALA A 98 -16.10 11.22 6.30
N ILE A 99 -16.12 10.28 7.25
CA ILE A 99 -16.47 8.86 6.97
C ILE A 99 -17.87 8.76 6.36
N GLN A 100 -18.85 9.48 6.89
CA GLN A 100 -20.21 9.46 6.35
C GLN A 100 -20.33 10.08 4.95
N VAL A 101 -19.51 11.09 4.62
CA VAL A 101 -19.42 11.64 3.26
C VAL A 101 -18.89 10.56 2.32
N HIS A 102 -17.84 9.87 2.73
CA HIS A 102 -17.24 8.78 1.98
C HIS A 102 -18.23 7.63 1.72
N GLU A 103 -18.93 7.15 2.75
CA GLU A 103 -19.98 6.14 2.64
C GLU A 103 -21.14 6.59 1.73
N ARG A 104 -21.66 7.81 1.92
CA ARG A 104 -22.98 8.20 1.38
C ARG A 104 -22.93 8.95 0.07
N ALA A 105 -21.84 9.67 -0.18
CA ALA A 105 -21.71 10.56 -1.33
C ALA A 105 -20.67 10.07 -2.34
N LEU A 106 -19.62 9.38 -1.87
CA LEU A 106 -18.51 8.93 -2.73
C LEU A 106 -18.61 7.45 -3.08
N GLY A 107 -19.25 6.64 -2.23
CA GLY A 107 -19.67 5.28 -2.56
C GLY A 107 -18.53 4.27 -2.68
N MET A 108 -17.54 4.33 -1.78
CA MET A 108 -16.59 3.21 -1.66
C MET A 108 -17.23 2.02 -0.93
N ASP A 109 -16.65 0.85 -1.14
CA ASP A 109 -17.16 -0.41 -0.62
C ASP A 109 -16.73 -0.67 0.84
N THR A 110 -15.53 -0.24 1.21
CA THR A 110 -15.00 -0.28 2.58
C THR A 110 -14.20 0.98 2.90
N PHE A 111 -13.98 1.25 4.19
CA PHE A 111 -13.19 2.39 4.65
C PHE A 111 -12.37 2.09 5.90
N GLU A 112 -11.34 2.89 6.09
CA GLU A 112 -10.53 2.88 7.28
C GLU A 112 -10.81 4.04 8.22
N VAL A 113 -10.68 3.77 9.53
CA VAL A 113 -10.61 4.77 10.59
C VAL A 113 -9.15 4.97 10.96
N ALA A 114 -8.69 6.22 11.00
CA ALA A 114 -7.27 6.53 11.22
C ALA A 114 -7.05 7.73 12.14
N TYR A 115 -6.13 7.58 13.10
CA TYR A 115 -5.62 8.72 13.85
C TYR A 115 -4.69 9.57 12.96
N PHE A 116 -4.65 10.89 13.18
CA PHE A 116 -3.95 11.85 12.32
C PHE A 116 -2.46 11.52 12.12
N ASP A 117 -1.80 11.01 13.16
CA ASP A 117 -0.52 10.31 13.01
C ASP A 117 -0.78 8.81 13.24
N PRO A 118 -1.00 8.02 12.18
CA PRO A 118 -1.44 6.64 12.31
C PRO A 118 -0.32 5.71 12.75
N SER A 119 0.86 6.21 13.11
CA SER A 119 1.93 5.36 13.60
C SER A 119 1.54 4.65 14.90
N THR A 120 1.81 3.35 14.98
CA THR A 120 1.53 2.49 16.14
C THR A 120 1.93 3.15 17.47
N LYS A 121 3.14 3.69 17.53
CA LYS A 121 3.67 4.35 18.73
C LYS A 121 2.87 5.57 19.18
N GLN A 122 2.25 6.28 18.23
CA GLN A 122 1.47 7.51 18.49
C GLN A 122 0.02 7.22 18.86
N ILE A 123 -0.53 6.12 18.34
CA ILE A 123 -1.88 5.64 18.68
C ILE A 123 -1.93 5.12 20.12
N LYS A 124 -0.90 4.39 20.57
CA LYS A 124 -0.84 3.77 21.90
C LYS A 124 -1.28 4.68 23.06
N PRO A 125 -0.77 5.92 23.23
CA PRO A 125 -1.19 6.81 24.33
C PRO A 125 -2.64 7.32 24.21
N VAL A 126 -3.22 7.32 23.01
CA VAL A 126 -4.58 7.84 22.76
C VAL A 126 -5.61 6.74 22.51
N ILE A 127 -5.24 5.46 22.72
CA ILE A 127 -6.07 4.29 22.38
C ILE A 127 -7.50 4.35 22.94
N GLY A 128 -7.69 4.87 24.15
CA GLY A 128 -9.03 4.98 24.75
C GLY A 128 -9.95 5.95 24.00
N MET A 129 -9.38 7.01 23.41
CA MET A 129 -10.10 7.95 22.56
C MET A 129 -10.46 7.30 21.23
N GLU A 130 -9.51 6.60 20.61
CA GLU A 130 -9.73 5.91 19.34
C GLU A 130 -10.76 4.79 19.47
N MET A 131 -10.76 4.04 20.59
CA MET A 131 -11.80 3.04 20.86
C MET A 131 -13.21 3.66 20.91
N ALA A 132 -13.36 4.79 21.61
CA ALA A 132 -14.65 5.50 21.67
C ALA A 132 -15.07 6.04 20.31
N HIS A 133 -14.09 6.48 19.49
CA HIS A 133 -14.35 6.93 18.13
C HIS A 133 -14.81 5.77 17.23
N CYS A 134 -14.13 4.62 17.27
CA CYS A 134 -14.52 3.41 16.53
C CYS A 134 -15.97 3.01 16.84
N GLN A 135 -16.34 2.96 18.12
CA GLN A 135 -17.72 2.66 18.52
C GLN A 135 -18.73 3.68 17.97
N ASN A 136 -18.36 4.97 17.93
CA ASN A 136 -19.21 5.99 17.35
C ASN A 136 -19.37 5.82 15.85
N VAL A 137 -18.29 5.52 15.13
CA VAL A 137 -18.31 5.27 13.68
C VAL A 137 -19.19 4.07 13.38
N MET A 138 -18.94 2.92 14.01
CA MET A 138 -19.72 1.68 13.82
C MET A 138 -21.20 1.84 14.15
N ALA A 139 -21.57 2.75 15.06
CA ALA A 139 -22.97 3.04 15.36
C ALA A 139 -23.66 3.93 14.31
N ASN A 140 -22.90 4.55 13.41
CA ASN A 140 -23.34 5.60 12.48
C ASN A 140 -23.03 5.31 11.00
N THR A 141 -22.46 4.14 10.69
CA THR A 141 -22.16 3.62 9.35
C THR A 141 -22.69 2.19 9.20
N VAL A 142 -22.74 1.70 7.96
CA VAL A 142 -23.15 0.34 7.60
C VAL A 142 -22.12 -0.39 6.76
N ILE A 143 -21.20 0.33 6.12
CA ILE A 143 -20.10 -0.28 5.36
C ILE A 143 -19.08 -0.94 6.31
N PRO A 144 -18.34 -1.97 5.86
CA PRO A 144 -17.24 -2.54 6.64
C PRO A 144 -16.18 -1.49 6.96
N MET A 145 -15.74 -1.46 8.22
CA MET A 145 -14.75 -0.51 8.70
C MET A 145 -13.51 -1.23 9.25
N LEU A 146 -12.36 -0.88 8.71
CA LEU A 146 -11.05 -1.29 9.22
C LEU A 146 -10.47 -0.16 10.07
N TYR A 147 -9.60 -0.51 11.03
CA TYR A 147 -8.79 0.51 11.71
C TYR A 147 -7.37 0.48 11.17
N MET A 148 -6.92 1.60 10.64
CA MET A 148 -5.61 1.72 10.02
C MET A 148 -4.55 2.16 11.03
N PHE A 149 -3.39 1.53 10.96
CA PHE A 149 -2.18 2.03 11.59
C PHE A 149 -0.95 1.68 10.77
N MET A 150 0.10 2.47 10.94
CA MET A 150 1.42 2.18 10.38
C MET A 150 2.30 1.50 11.44
N PRO A 151 2.95 0.37 11.15
CA PRO A 151 3.95 -0.24 12.05
C PRO A 151 5.05 0.75 12.43
N ASN A 152 5.68 1.36 11.42
CA ASN A 152 6.65 2.46 11.53
C ASN A 152 7.74 2.22 12.60
N ILE A 153 8.55 1.18 12.41
CA ILE A 153 9.65 0.82 13.34
C ILE A 153 10.62 1.99 13.56
N GLY A 154 10.71 2.92 12.61
CA GLY A 154 11.57 4.11 12.69
C GLY A 154 11.37 4.93 13.95
N LEU A 155 10.13 5.00 14.46
CA LEU A 155 9.82 5.73 15.69
C LEU A 155 10.31 5.05 16.97
N TYR A 156 10.73 3.78 16.90
CA TYR A 156 11.31 3.03 18.00
C TYR A 156 12.83 3.25 18.13
N TYR A 157 13.44 3.90 17.14
CA TYR A 157 14.83 4.33 17.17
C TYR A 157 15.01 5.76 17.70
N GLN A 158 16.18 6.04 18.28
CA GLN A 158 16.59 7.39 18.70
C GLN A 158 16.57 8.37 17.51
N PRO A 159 16.22 9.65 17.72
CA PRO A 159 16.01 10.28 19.03
C PRO A 159 14.61 10.10 19.65
N THR A 160 13.65 9.57 18.88
CA THR A 160 12.24 9.49 19.30
C THR A 160 11.95 8.26 20.15
N GLY A 161 12.68 7.17 19.91
CA GLY A 161 12.52 5.89 20.58
C GLY A 161 13.71 5.48 21.43
N PRO A 162 13.53 4.42 22.24
CA PRO A 162 14.51 4.05 23.25
C PRO A 162 15.76 3.37 22.67
N PHE A 163 15.70 2.81 21.46
CA PHE A 163 16.76 2.00 20.89
C PHE A 163 17.68 2.79 19.96
N GLY A 164 18.96 2.43 19.89
CA GLY A 164 19.90 3.11 18.98
C GLY A 164 19.47 2.99 17.52
N ASN A 165 19.72 4.04 16.73
CA ASN A 165 19.37 4.08 15.32
C ASN A 165 20.32 3.19 14.49
N PRO A 166 19.85 2.13 13.80
CA PRO A 166 20.75 1.18 13.13
C PRO A 166 21.65 1.83 12.08
N PRO A 167 21.17 2.68 11.15
CA PRO A 167 22.04 3.46 10.27
C PRO A 167 23.18 4.22 10.97
N ASP A 168 22.93 4.84 12.12
CA ASP A 168 23.96 5.59 12.84
C ASP A 168 24.97 4.65 13.53
N LEU A 169 24.47 3.60 14.19
CA LEU A 169 25.33 2.58 14.81
C LEU A 169 26.22 1.88 13.78
N MET A 170 25.67 1.56 12.60
CA MET A 170 26.44 0.97 11.50
C MET A 170 27.53 1.92 10.98
N ARG A 171 27.27 3.23 10.88
CA ARG A 171 28.29 4.23 10.53
C ARG A 171 29.42 4.31 11.55
N GLU A 172 29.12 3.99 12.81
CA GLU A 172 30.11 3.87 13.89
C GLU A 172 30.79 2.49 13.96
N PHE A 173 30.53 1.60 13.00
CA PHE A 173 31.02 0.22 12.97
C PHE A 173 30.53 -0.65 14.15
N LYS A 174 29.42 -0.28 14.78
CA LYS A 174 28.79 -1.00 15.89
C LYS A 174 27.70 -1.94 15.39
N ILE A 175 28.10 -2.95 14.62
CA ILE A 175 27.17 -3.85 13.93
C ILE A 175 26.31 -4.66 14.90
N ASP A 176 26.92 -5.26 15.93
CA ASP A 176 26.19 -6.07 16.92
C ASP A 176 25.17 -5.21 17.70
N GLU A 177 25.55 -3.99 18.07
CA GLU A 177 24.65 -3.05 18.75
C GLU A 177 23.49 -2.63 17.83
N ALA A 178 23.75 -2.44 16.53
CA ALA A 178 22.72 -2.12 15.55
C ALA A 178 21.72 -3.26 15.37
N MET A 179 22.20 -4.51 15.35
CA MET A 179 21.37 -5.69 15.26
C MET A 179 20.51 -5.88 16.51
N GLU A 180 21.12 -5.75 17.69
CA GLU A 180 20.41 -5.84 18.97
C GLU A 180 19.35 -4.72 19.10
N ALA A 181 19.70 -3.48 18.74
CA ALA A 181 18.76 -2.36 18.76
C ALA A 181 17.59 -2.58 17.79
N GLY A 182 17.86 -3.12 16.59
CA GLY A 182 16.84 -3.46 15.61
C GLY A 182 15.87 -4.55 16.11
N GLU A 183 16.40 -5.64 16.66
CA GLU A 183 15.57 -6.73 17.18
C GLU A 183 14.73 -6.28 18.39
N ASN A 184 15.30 -5.46 19.28
CA ASN A 184 14.55 -4.87 20.39
C ASN A 184 13.45 -3.92 19.91
N ALA A 185 13.73 -3.10 18.89
CA ALA A 185 12.74 -2.22 18.27
C ALA A 185 11.61 -3.01 17.62
N LYS A 186 11.92 -4.07 16.87
CA LYS A 186 10.95 -4.98 16.26
C LYS A 186 10.01 -5.58 17.32
N ASN A 187 10.58 -6.15 18.38
CA ASN A 187 9.81 -6.78 19.44
C ASN A 187 8.87 -5.78 20.15
N MET A 188 9.37 -4.58 20.45
CA MET A 188 8.54 -3.54 21.07
C MET A 188 7.42 -3.04 20.13
N MET A 189 7.72 -2.87 18.84
CA MET A 189 6.73 -2.50 17.83
C MET A 189 5.65 -3.57 17.71
N ARG A 190 6.04 -4.85 17.58
CA ARG A 190 5.10 -5.99 17.55
C ARG A 190 4.17 -5.97 18.77
N ASP A 191 4.73 -5.84 19.97
CA ASP A 191 3.93 -5.84 21.20
C ASP A 191 2.95 -4.64 21.26
N ASP A 192 3.34 -3.48 20.73
CA ASP A 192 2.48 -2.31 20.63
C ASP A 192 1.35 -2.50 19.60
N ILE A 193 1.65 -3.11 18.44
CA ILE A 193 0.66 -3.47 17.43
C ILE A 193 -0.38 -4.41 18.04
N VAL A 194 0.05 -5.47 18.71
CA VAL A 194 -0.86 -6.43 19.38
C VAL A 194 -1.72 -5.71 20.43
N TYR A 195 -1.11 -4.86 21.26
CA TYR A 195 -1.82 -4.09 22.29
C TYR A 195 -2.93 -3.20 21.71
N ILE A 196 -2.65 -2.53 20.58
CA ILE A 196 -3.61 -1.68 19.87
C ILE A 196 -4.69 -2.54 19.22
N GLY A 197 -4.28 -3.55 18.46
CA GLY A 197 -5.19 -4.38 17.70
C GLY A 197 -6.22 -5.09 18.57
N GLU A 198 -5.80 -5.67 19.69
CA GLU A 198 -6.73 -6.32 20.62
C GLU A 198 -7.78 -5.35 21.20
N ARG A 199 -7.39 -4.08 21.43
CA ARG A 199 -8.28 -3.05 21.97
C ARG A 199 -9.24 -2.54 20.92
N ILE A 200 -8.74 -2.23 19.74
CA ILE A 200 -9.57 -1.77 18.63
C ILE A 200 -10.58 -2.85 18.23
N LEU A 201 -10.15 -4.09 18.03
CA LEU A 201 -11.04 -5.20 17.67
C LEU A 201 -12.09 -5.47 18.76
N SER A 202 -11.76 -5.25 20.04
CA SER A 202 -12.74 -5.37 21.14
C SER A 202 -13.90 -4.35 21.07
N THR A 203 -13.76 -3.30 20.25
CA THR A 203 -14.84 -2.32 20.03
C THR A 203 -15.90 -2.78 19.02
N GLY A 204 -15.63 -3.87 18.30
CA GLY A 204 -16.49 -4.37 17.23
C GLY A 204 -16.15 -3.85 15.83
N MET A 205 -14.95 -3.28 15.63
CA MET A 205 -14.41 -3.03 14.29
C MET A 205 -14.32 -4.33 13.50
N ASP A 206 -14.57 -4.27 12.19
CA ASP A 206 -14.58 -5.45 11.32
C ASP A 206 -13.15 -5.99 11.10
N GLY A 207 -12.16 -5.12 11.20
CA GLY A 207 -10.77 -5.51 10.99
C GLY A 207 -9.76 -4.39 11.21
N MET A 208 -8.57 -4.61 10.69
CA MET A 208 -7.43 -3.71 10.77
C MET A 208 -6.69 -3.65 9.44
N ASP A 209 -6.15 -2.47 9.15
CA ASP A 209 -5.21 -2.29 8.05
C ASP A 209 -3.81 -1.93 8.59
N PHE A 210 -2.83 -2.75 8.19
CA PHE A 210 -1.42 -2.53 8.41
C PHE A 210 -0.86 -1.73 7.23
N ASP A 211 -1.05 -0.42 7.29
CA ASP A 211 -0.61 0.49 6.24
C ASP A 211 0.92 0.68 6.24
N THR A 212 1.50 0.89 5.06
CA THR A 212 2.91 1.25 4.87
C THR A 212 3.87 0.26 5.59
N THR A 213 3.50 -1.02 5.60
CA THR A 213 4.27 -2.11 6.20
C THR A 213 5.63 -2.25 5.50
N ALA A 214 6.68 -2.53 6.27
CA ALA A 214 8.06 -2.66 5.80
C ALA A 214 8.78 -1.35 5.42
N SER A 215 8.23 -0.19 5.76
CA SER A 215 8.87 1.11 5.48
C SER A 215 10.21 1.29 6.18
N GLY A 216 10.39 0.71 7.37
CA GLY A 216 11.68 0.62 8.04
C GLY A 216 12.52 -0.61 7.70
N GLY A 217 12.11 -1.39 6.70
CA GLY A 217 12.83 -2.55 6.18
C GLY A 217 12.38 -3.91 6.71
N ASP A 218 13.27 -4.88 6.60
CA ASP A 218 13.05 -6.29 6.91
C ASP A 218 12.55 -6.55 8.33
N LEU A 219 13.10 -5.87 9.34
CA LEU A 219 12.60 -5.99 10.72
C LEU A 219 11.17 -5.45 10.90
N ASP A 220 10.81 -4.37 10.21
CA ASP A 220 9.47 -3.81 10.25
C ASP A 220 8.46 -4.82 9.69
N PHE A 221 8.80 -5.43 8.54
CA PHE A 221 7.98 -6.45 7.91
C PHE A 221 7.79 -7.68 8.80
N VAL A 222 8.88 -8.26 9.30
CA VAL A 222 8.83 -9.47 10.13
C VAL A 222 8.10 -9.21 11.46
N GLY A 223 8.33 -8.06 12.09
CA GLY A 223 7.60 -7.67 13.30
C GLY A 223 6.10 -7.54 13.06
N SER A 224 5.69 -7.02 11.90
CA SER A 224 4.28 -6.93 11.51
C SER A 224 3.67 -8.30 11.27
N LEU A 225 4.36 -9.22 10.57
CA LEU A 225 3.91 -10.60 10.37
C LEU A 225 3.75 -11.36 11.69
N GLU A 226 4.72 -11.24 12.60
CA GLU A 226 4.63 -11.82 13.95
C GLU A 226 3.44 -11.25 14.75
N ALA A 227 3.13 -9.96 14.59
CA ALA A 227 2.00 -9.33 15.26
C ALA A 227 0.65 -9.88 14.74
N VAL A 228 0.53 -10.08 13.42
CA VAL A 228 -0.66 -10.71 12.81
C VAL A 228 -0.90 -12.10 13.40
N GLU A 229 0.15 -12.93 13.52
CA GLU A 229 0.02 -14.26 14.11
C GLU A 229 -0.48 -14.22 15.56
N GLU A 230 -0.03 -13.25 16.35
CA GLU A 230 -0.48 -13.09 17.73
C GLU A 230 -1.93 -12.63 17.81
N ILE A 231 -2.32 -11.62 17.02
CA ILE A 231 -3.70 -11.12 16.96
C ILE A 231 -4.66 -12.23 16.55
N ARG A 232 -4.29 -13.06 15.56
CA ARG A 232 -5.10 -14.19 15.09
C ARG A 232 -5.41 -15.23 16.16
N LYS A 233 -4.60 -15.35 17.22
CA LYS A 233 -4.88 -16.28 18.33
C LYS A 233 -6.13 -15.86 19.11
N THR A 234 -6.34 -14.55 19.25
CA THR A 234 -7.48 -13.98 19.98
C THR A 234 -8.66 -13.65 19.05
N TYR A 235 -8.37 -13.18 17.84
CA TYR A 235 -9.35 -12.77 16.84
C TYR A 235 -9.15 -13.54 15.52
N PRO A 236 -9.53 -14.83 15.47
CA PRO A 236 -9.26 -15.69 14.33
C PRO A 236 -10.00 -15.24 13.05
N ASP A 237 -11.10 -14.52 13.19
CA ASP A 237 -11.98 -14.11 12.07
C ASP A 237 -11.86 -12.62 11.72
N ALA A 238 -10.99 -11.85 12.40
CA ALA A 238 -10.83 -10.42 12.10
C ALA A 238 -10.35 -10.21 10.66
N ASP A 239 -10.84 -9.19 9.97
CA ASP A 239 -10.27 -8.85 8.68
C ASP A 239 -8.91 -8.16 8.90
N ILE A 240 -7.83 -8.66 8.29
CA ILE A 240 -6.49 -8.09 8.44
C ILE A 240 -5.96 -7.81 7.05
N GLN A 241 -5.91 -6.53 6.71
CA GLN A 241 -5.27 -6.04 5.50
C GLN A 241 -3.82 -5.69 5.80
N MET A 242 -2.93 -5.95 4.84
CA MET A 242 -1.52 -5.58 4.91
C MET A 242 -1.10 -4.86 3.64
N GLY A 243 -1.06 -3.53 3.72
CA GLY A 243 -0.50 -2.65 2.70
C GLY A 243 1.02 -2.54 2.84
N MET A 244 1.75 -2.91 1.80
CA MET A 244 3.21 -2.78 1.78
C MET A 244 3.64 -1.32 1.50
N SER A 245 4.85 -0.94 1.87
CA SER A 245 5.38 0.41 1.58
C SER A 245 6.15 0.54 0.27
N ALA A 246 6.60 -0.58 -0.29
CA ALA A 246 7.49 -0.61 -1.45
C ALA A 246 7.43 -1.94 -2.21
N GLU A 247 7.85 -1.91 -3.47
CA GLU A 247 8.03 -3.10 -4.32
C GLU A 247 9.01 -4.13 -3.78
N SER A 248 10.02 -3.72 -3.02
CA SER A 248 10.95 -4.66 -2.40
C SER A 248 11.20 -4.28 -0.94
N VAL A 249 11.31 -5.30 -0.09
CA VAL A 249 11.60 -5.09 1.33
C VAL A 249 13.07 -4.71 1.49
N LEU A 250 13.34 -3.53 2.05
CA LEU A 250 14.70 -3.07 2.26
C LEU A 250 15.41 -3.88 3.36
N GLY A 251 16.60 -4.42 3.07
CA GLY A 251 17.43 -5.09 4.05
C GLY A 251 18.22 -4.11 4.92
N ILE A 252 17.53 -3.36 5.80
CA ILE A 252 18.20 -2.45 6.75
C ILE A 252 19.04 -3.26 7.75
N ASN A 253 18.51 -4.37 8.25
CA ASN A 253 19.30 -5.36 8.99
C ASN A 253 19.93 -6.38 8.03
N GLY A 254 19.15 -6.84 7.05
CA GLY A 254 19.61 -7.70 5.95
C GLY A 254 19.71 -9.18 6.30
N MET A 255 19.38 -9.56 7.54
CA MET A 255 19.43 -10.95 8.03
C MET A 255 18.15 -11.37 8.76
N CYS A 256 17.08 -10.55 8.72
CA CYS A 256 15.84 -10.92 9.37
C CYS A 256 15.09 -11.98 8.55
N GLU A 257 14.79 -13.12 9.18
CA GLU A 257 14.03 -14.21 8.58
C GLU A 257 12.65 -14.34 9.21
N TYR A 258 11.65 -14.66 8.40
CA TYR A 258 10.34 -15.11 8.86
C TYR A 258 10.10 -16.53 8.35
N LYS A 259 9.88 -17.47 9.28
CA LYS A 259 9.70 -18.90 8.98
C LYS A 259 10.80 -19.50 8.08
N GLY A 260 12.05 -19.05 8.28
CA GLY A 260 13.23 -19.52 7.53
C GLY A 260 13.37 -18.91 6.13
N MET A 261 12.57 -17.90 5.78
CA MET A 261 12.74 -17.12 4.56
C MET A 261 13.30 -15.74 4.91
N LEU A 262 14.39 -15.36 4.23
CA LEU A 262 14.97 -14.02 4.36
C LEU A 262 13.98 -12.97 3.85
N ALA A 263 13.65 -11.99 4.68
CA ALA A 263 12.66 -10.97 4.35
C ALA A 263 13.21 -9.89 3.41
N ALA A 264 14.51 -9.58 3.50
CA ALA A 264 15.15 -8.58 2.67
C ALA A 264 15.15 -8.97 1.18
N GLY A 265 14.81 -8.02 0.31
CA GLY A 265 14.80 -8.18 -1.14
C GLY A 265 13.57 -8.89 -1.71
N LEU A 266 12.62 -9.29 -0.87
CA LEU A 266 11.38 -9.92 -1.35
C LEU A 266 10.54 -8.94 -2.15
N TYR A 267 10.06 -9.38 -3.32
CA TYR A 267 9.12 -8.67 -4.20
C TYR A 267 7.66 -9.11 -3.95
N PRO A 268 6.64 -8.44 -4.54
CA PRO A 268 5.25 -8.64 -4.12
C PRO A 268 4.77 -10.10 -4.15
N HIS A 269 5.11 -10.84 -5.22
CA HIS A 269 4.79 -12.26 -5.39
C HIS A 269 5.47 -13.20 -4.37
N GLN A 270 6.42 -12.71 -3.59
CA GLN A 270 7.06 -13.41 -2.48
C GLN A 270 6.56 -12.90 -1.14
N GLN A 271 6.39 -11.57 -0.99
CA GLN A 271 5.84 -10.93 0.19
C GLN A 271 4.45 -11.51 0.54
N VAL A 272 3.58 -11.66 -0.46
CA VAL A 272 2.22 -12.21 -0.27
C VAL A 272 2.23 -13.60 0.37
N LYS A 273 3.24 -14.43 0.07
CA LYS A 273 3.35 -15.79 0.65
C LYS A 273 3.65 -15.75 2.14
N LEU A 274 4.42 -14.74 2.59
CA LEU A 274 4.69 -14.56 4.01
C LEU A 274 3.47 -13.97 4.73
N ALA A 275 2.78 -13.01 4.10
CA ALA A 275 1.51 -12.46 4.59
C ALA A 275 0.44 -13.56 4.76
N GLU A 276 0.25 -14.41 3.75
CA GLU A 276 -0.62 -15.60 3.82
C GLU A 276 -0.24 -16.50 4.99
N ALA A 277 1.06 -16.78 5.15
CA ALA A 277 1.54 -17.66 6.20
C ALA A 277 1.33 -17.06 7.60
N ALA A 278 1.32 -15.74 7.74
CA ALA A 278 1.01 -15.05 9.00
C ALA A 278 -0.49 -15.01 9.31
N GLY A 279 -1.35 -15.19 8.30
CA GLY A 279 -2.80 -15.13 8.44
C GLY A 279 -3.39 -13.76 8.05
N VAL A 280 -2.74 -13.02 7.17
CA VAL A 280 -3.33 -11.83 6.54
C VAL A 280 -4.55 -12.25 5.70
N SER A 281 -5.63 -11.48 5.76
CA SER A 281 -6.87 -11.71 4.99
C SER A 281 -6.77 -11.15 3.57
N THR A 282 -6.19 -9.97 3.42
CA THR A 282 -6.12 -9.22 2.15
C THR A 282 -4.75 -8.56 2.02
N PHE A 283 -4.11 -8.67 0.86
CA PHE A 283 -2.75 -8.17 0.66
C PHE A 283 -2.70 -7.00 -0.31
N GLY A 284 -2.01 -5.94 0.10
CA GLY A 284 -1.80 -4.74 -0.71
C GLY A 284 -0.38 -4.66 -1.26
N PRO A 285 -0.12 -5.21 -2.45
CA PRO A 285 1.19 -5.04 -3.09
C PRO A 285 1.42 -3.58 -3.48
N VAL A 286 2.66 -3.11 -3.36
CA VAL A 286 3.10 -1.80 -3.86
C VAL A 286 4.10 -1.98 -4.99
N VAL A 287 4.01 -1.10 -5.99
CA VAL A 287 5.09 -0.85 -6.94
C VAL A 287 5.31 0.66 -7.08
N ASN A 288 6.52 1.13 -6.85
CA ASN A 288 6.84 2.54 -6.81
C ASN A 288 6.91 3.13 -8.22
N THR A 289 6.37 4.34 -8.35
CA THR A 289 6.44 5.14 -9.57
C THR A 289 7.81 5.80 -9.69
N ASN A 290 8.44 5.64 -10.85
CA ASN A 290 9.60 6.41 -11.26
C ASN A 290 9.16 7.74 -11.88
N SER A 291 9.44 8.84 -11.18
CA SER A 291 9.07 10.20 -11.58
C SER A 291 9.68 10.64 -12.92
N SER A 292 10.79 10.02 -13.33
CA SER A 292 11.50 10.31 -14.58
C SER A 292 11.06 9.44 -15.77
N ARG A 293 9.95 8.71 -15.64
CA ARG A 293 9.38 7.83 -16.67
C ARG A 293 7.94 8.19 -16.97
N SER A 294 7.41 7.79 -18.12
CA SER A 294 6.01 8.04 -18.44
C SER A 294 5.07 7.21 -17.57
N THR A 295 3.80 7.62 -17.48
CA THR A 295 2.75 6.80 -16.85
C THR A 295 2.62 5.45 -17.54
N ALA A 296 2.75 5.38 -18.87
CA ALA A 296 2.71 4.12 -19.60
C ALA A 296 3.81 3.15 -19.15
N TRP A 297 5.04 3.65 -18.98
CA TRP A 297 6.16 2.86 -18.44
C TRP A 297 5.90 2.39 -17.02
N ASN A 298 5.45 3.29 -16.14
CA ASN A 298 5.21 2.99 -14.73
C ASN A 298 4.06 1.99 -14.53
N VAL A 299 2.96 2.14 -15.28
CA VAL A 299 1.84 1.19 -15.27
C VAL A 299 2.29 -0.16 -15.78
N ALA A 300 3.04 -0.23 -16.88
CA ALA A 300 3.52 -1.50 -17.41
C ALA A 300 4.40 -2.25 -16.41
N ARG A 301 5.32 -1.53 -15.75
CA ARG A 301 6.16 -2.09 -14.69
C ARG A 301 5.33 -2.61 -13.52
N ALA A 302 4.39 -1.81 -13.02
CA ALA A 302 3.56 -2.17 -11.88
C ALA A 302 2.66 -3.38 -12.18
N VAL A 303 1.95 -3.37 -13.32
CA VAL A 303 1.10 -4.47 -13.79
C VAL A 303 1.91 -5.76 -13.93
N THR A 304 3.14 -5.71 -14.44
CA THR A 304 3.98 -6.90 -14.60
C THR A 304 4.27 -7.58 -13.25
N MET A 305 4.64 -6.81 -12.22
CA MET A 305 4.93 -7.36 -10.89
C MET A 305 3.66 -7.81 -10.16
N VAL A 306 2.58 -7.00 -10.23
CA VAL A 306 1.32 -7.28 -9.54
C VAL A 306 0.59 -8.47 -10.18
N LYS A 307 0.68 -8.66 -11.50
CA LYS A 307 0.08 -9.83 -12.17
C LYS A 307 0.66 -11.15 -11.69
N GLU A 308 1.98 -11.23 -11.51
CA GLU A 308 2.60 -12.44 -10.95
C GLU A 308 2.23 -12.61 -9.46
N CYS A 309 2.05 -11.50 -8.72
CA CYS A 309 1.51 -11.55 -7.36
C CYS A 309 0.09 -12.13 -7.31
N SER A 310 -0.83 -11.62 -8.14
CA SER A 310 -2.22 -12.09 -8.23
C SER A 310 -2.27 -13.59 -8.52
N LYS A 311 -1.49 -14.05 -9.49
CA LYS A 311 -1.41 -15.46 -9.89
C LYS A 311 -0.97 -16.40 -8.77
N VAL A 312 -0.07 -15.97 -7.88
CA VAL A 312 0.45 -16.83 -6.80
C VAL A 312 -0.29 -16.66 -5.48
N SER A 313 -1.08 -15.59 -5.35
CA SER A 313 -1.85 -15.28 -4.15
C SER A 313 -3.01 -16.25 -3.95
N LYS A 314 -3.31 -16.56 -2.69
CA LYS A 314 -4.47 -17.31 -2.21
C LYS A 314 -5.45 -16.44 -1.44
N ILE A 315 -5.08 -15.18 -1.22
CA ILE A 315 -5.88 -14.16 -0.57
C ILE A 315 -6.17 -13.03 -1.56
N PRO A 316 -7.28 -12.29 -1.41
CA PRO A 316 -7.58 -11.16 -2.28
C PRO A 316 -6.44 -10.14 -2.32
N LEU A 317 -6.23 -9.55 -3.50
CA LEU A 317 -5.29 -8.46 -3.70
C LEU A 317 -6.03 -7.13 -3.85
N GLN A 318 -5.78 -6.22 -2.90
CA GLN A 318 -6.19 -4.82 -2.98
C GLN A 318 -4.95 -3.98 -3.22
N VAL A 319 -4.59 -3.80 -4.49
CA VAL A 319 -3.32 -3.15 -4.86
C VAL A 319 -3.30 -1.72 -4.35
N ASN A 320 -2.20 -1.30 -3.75
CA ASN A 320 -2.07 0.06 -3.28
C ASN A 320 -1.99 1.02 -4.48
N MET A 321 -3.02 1.83 -4.65
CA MET A 321 -3.14 2.82 -5.71
C MET A 321 -3.18 4.24 -5.13
N GLY A 322 -2.23 5.09 -5.52
CA GLY A 322 -2.16 6.42 -4.94
C GLY A 322 -0.92 7.17 -5.36
N MET A 323 -0.69 8.32 -4.73
CA MET A 323 0.45 9.19 -5.02
C MET A 323 1.76 8.40 -5.03
N GLY A 324 2.36 8.24 -6.22
CA GLY A 324 3.68 7.63 -6.38
C GLY A 324 3.71 6.09 -6.36
N VAL A 325 2.58 5.39 -6.39
CA VAL A 325 2.52 3.92 -6.40
C VAL A 325 1.53 3.39 -7.45
N GLY A 326 1.66 2.12 -7.83
CA GLY A 326 0.71 1.44 -8.73
C GLY A 326 0.70 1.97 -10.16
N GLY A 327 1.74 2.73 -10.56
CA GLY A 327 1.79 3.42 -11.85
C GLY A 327 1.21 4.84 -11.83
N THR A 328 0.64 5.25 -10.69
CA THR A 328 0.07 6.58 -10.49
C THR A 328 1.18 7.62 -10.25
N PRO A 329 1.10 8.81 -10.86
CA PRO A 329 2.11 9.86 -10.68
C PRO A 329 2.31 10.26 -9.21
N MET A 330 3.55 10.57 -8.86
CA MET A 330 3.93 11.26 -7.63
C MET A 330 3.53 12.73 -7.75
N PHE A 331 2.26 12.99 -7.53
CA PHE A 331 1.68 14.33 -7.53
C PHE A 331 0.61 14.40 -6.45
N GLU A 332 0.54 15.55 -5.77
CA GLU A 332 -0.31 15.72 -4.59
C GLU A 332 -1.78 15.38 -4.85
N THR A 333 -2.33 15.77 -5.99
CA THR A 333 -3.65 15.30 -6.44
C THR A 333 -3.48 14.56 -7.75
N PRO A 334 -3.25 13.23 -7.72
CA PRO A 334 -2.91 12.48 -8.91
C PRO A 334 -3.87 12.79 -10.07
N PRO A 335 -3.35 13.11 -11.27
CA PRO A 335 -4.21 13.47 -12.38
C PRO A 335 -5.19 12.34 -12.71
N ILE A 336 -6.49 12.65 -12.71
CA ILE A 336 -7.56 11.67 -12.95
C ILE A 336 -7.37 10.86 -14.25
N ASP A 337 -6.72 11.47 -15.25
CA ASP A 337 -6.40 10.81 -16.51
C ASP A 337 -5.33 9.72 -16.38
N ALA A 338 -4.38 9.87 -15.45
CA ALA A 338 -3.36 8.87 -15.21
C ALA A 338 -3.87 7.76 -14.27
N ILE A 339 -4.50 8.13 -13.15
CA ILE A 339 -4.96 7.15 -12.15
C ILE A 339 -5.96 6.16 -12.74
N THR A 340 -6.98 6.65 -13.45
CA THR A 340 -8.02 5.77 -14.03
C THR A 340 -7.48 4.81 -15.10
N ARG A 341 -6.39 5.16 -15.79
CA ARG A 341 -5.70 4.26 -16.71
C ARG A 341 -4.86 3.22 -15.98
N ALA A 342 -4.21 3.62 -14.89
CA ALA A 342 -3.49 2.69 -14.02
C ALA A 342 -4.47 1.68 -13.40
N ASP A 343 -5.56 2.16 -12.81
CA ASP A 343 -6.65 1.36 -12.23
C ASP A 343 -7.21 0.35 -13.24
N LYS A 344 -7.59 0.81 -14.43
CA LYS A 344 -8.12 -0.05 -15.49
C LYS A 344 -7.11 -1.12 -15.91
N CYS A 345 -5.83 -0.79 -16.02
CA CYS A 345 -4.79 -1.78 -16.32
C CYS A 345 -4.59 -2.78 -15.18
N MET A 346 -4.66 -2.35 -13.91
CA MET A 346 -4.58 -3.26 -12.77
C MET A 346 -5.74 -4.27 -12.77
N ILE A 347 -6.95 -3.80 -13.00
CA ILE A 347 -8.14 -4.66 -13.04
C ILE A 347 -8.07 -5.63 -14.24
N GLU A 348 -7.94 -5.10 -15.46
CA GLU A 348 -8.11 -5.92 -16.65
C GLU A 348 -6.93 -6.84 -16.96
N ILE A 349 -5.73 -6.52 -16.46
CA ILE A 349 -4.49 -7.19 -16.88
C ILE A 349 -3.79 -7.85 -15.70
N ALA A 350 -3.74 -7.19 -14.53
CA ALA A 350 -3.19 -7.79 -13.32
C ALA A 350 -4.22 -8.61 -12.53
N HIS A 351 -5.52 -8.47 -12.84
CA HIS A 351 -6.61 -9.22 -12.21
C HIS A 351 -6.59 -9.09 -10.68
N VAL A 352 -6.60 -7.85 -10.20
CA VAL A 352 -6.72 -7.53 -8.77
C VAL A 352 -8.18 -7.59 -8.32
N ASP A 353 -8.41 -7.82 -7.03
CA ASP A 353 -9.75 -7.95 -6.43
C ASP A 353 -10.27 -6.61 -5.88
N GLY A 354 -9.38 -5.64 -5.69
CA GLY A 354 -9.70 -4.27 -5.34
C GLY A 354 -8.53 -3.30 -5.56
N LEU A 355 -8.81 -2.02 -5.33
CA LEU A 355 -7.89 -0.89 -5.49
C LEU A 355 -7.79 -0.05 -4.22
#